data_AF-A0A538CVK4-F1
#
_entry.id   AF-A0A538CVK4-F1
#
_cell.length_a   1.000
_cell.length_b   1.000
_cell.length_c   1.000
_cell.angle_alpha   90.00
_cell.angle_beta   90.00
_cell.angle_gamma   90.00
#
_symmetry.space_group_name_H-M   'P 1'
#
loop_
_entity.id
_entity.type
_entity.pdbx_description
1 polymer ?
#
loop_
_entity_poly.entity_id
_entity_poly.type
_entity_poly.pdbx_seq_one_letter_code
_entity_poly.pdbx_strand_id
1 'polypeptide(L)'
;MRRRVELGLVVLAALIIVAAYVLVSMGSDASVPANIGPFFGAVVVLLIGAHFATRRLAPNADSLLLPLAVLLNGLGYVFIVRVANDVKGAKDLPGLQANWTLLGVMAYVATLFVLRRVRVLDRYRYIFMAIGVGLLLMPLTPGLGRTVSGARIWIRFAGLSFQPGEIAKIALAIFFAS
;
A
#
# COMPACT_ATOMS: atom_id res chain seq x y z
N MET A 1 23.83 11.58 7.66
CA MET A 1 24.16 10.16 7.35
C MET A 1 22.92 9.33 7.04
N ARG A 2 21.92 9.26 7.93
CA ARG A 2 20.70 8.43 7.77
C ARG A 2 19.95 8.57 6.44
N ARG A 3 19.75 9.79 5.91
CA ARG A 3 19.02 10.01 4.63
C ARG A 3 19.76 9.55 3.37
N ARG A 4 21.11 9.54 3.37
CA ARG A 4 21.88 8.95 2.25
C ARG A 4 21.75 7.44 2.24
N VAL A 5 21.67 6.83 3.43
CA VAL A 5 21.40 5.39 3.60
C VAL A 5 19.98 5.06 3.12
N GLU A 6 18.98 5.84 3.49
CA GLU A 6 17.60 5.66 2.98
C GLU A 6 17.56 5.68 1.45
N LEU A 7 18.12 6.71 0.82
CA LEU A 7 18.17 6.79 -0.64
C LEU A 7 18.90 5.59 -1.26
N GLY A 8 20.06 5.22 -0.69
CA GLY A 8 20.81 4.04 -1.13
C GLY A 8 20.01 2.74 -1.01
N LEU A 9 19.25 2.57 0.07
CA LEU A 9 18.39 1.41 0.28
C LEU A 9 17.16 1.41 -0.64
N VAL A 10 16.57 2.57 -0.94
CA VAL A 10 15.49 2.68 -1.94
C VAL A 10 16.01 2.31 -3.32
N VAL A 11 17.21 2.79 -3.69
CA VAL A 11 17.85 2.43 -4.96
C VAL A 11 18.16 0.94 -5.03
N LEU A 12 18.72 0.36 -3.96
CA LEU A 12 18.96 -1.08 -3.87
C LEU A 12 17.66 -1.88 -4.01
N ALA A 13 16.59 -1.48 -3.32
CA ALA A 13 15.28 -2.11 -3.43
C ALA A 13 14.75 -2.04 -4.87
N ALA A 14 14.86 -0.88 -5.52
CA ALA A 14 14.45 -0.72 -6.91
C ALA A 14 15.22 -1.65 -7.86
N LEU A 15 16.54 -1.79 -7.67
CA LEU A 15 17.37 -2.71 -8.46
C LEU A 15 16.93 -4.18 -8.27
N ILE A 16 16.64 -4.59 -7.03
CA ILE A 16 16.15 -5.94 -6.73
C ILE A 16 14.80 -6.19 -7.41
N ILE A 17 13.87 -5.22 -7.32
CA ILE A 17 12.54 -5.33 -7.93
C ILE A 17 12.64 -5.44 -9.45
N VAL A 18 13.47 -4.60 -10.09
CA VAL A 18 13.69 -4.63 -11.54
C VAL A 18 14.29 -5.98 -11.96
N ALA A 19 15.32 -6.46 -11.26
CA ALA A 19 15.92 -7.76 -11.55
C ALA A 19 14.91 -8.90 -11.41
N ALA A 20 14.11 -8.92 -10.34
CA ALA A 20 13.07 -9.92 -10.12
C ALA A 20 11.98 -9.88 -11.21
N TYR A 21 11.56 -8.68 -11.63
CA TYR A 21 10.60 -8.52 -12.71
C TYR A 21 11.15 -9.05 -14.05
N VAL A 22 12.40 -8.73 -14.38
CA VAL A 22 13.06 -9.22 -15.60
C VAL A 22 13.14 -10.75 -15.59
N LEU A 23 13.52 -11.36 -14.46
CA LEU A 23 13.57 -12.82 -14.31
C LEU A 23 12.20 -13.47 -14.57
N VAL A 24 11.12 -12.92 -14.01
CA VAL A 24 9.76 -13.41 -14.26
C VAL A 24 9.37 -13.24 -15.73
N SER A 25 9.65 -12.08 -16.33
CA SER A 25 9.31 -11.79 -17.73
C SER A 25 10.03 -12.73 -18.71
N MET A 26 11.31 -13.01 -18.47
CA MET A 26 12.08 -13.93 -19.31
C MET A 26 11.63 -15.38 -19.15
N GLY A 27 11.21 -15.77 -17.95
CA GLY A 27 10.75 -17.12 -17.65
C GLY A 27 9.37 -17.47 -18.22
N SER A 28 8.50 -16.48 -18.45
CA SER A 28 7.15 -16.70 -18.98
C SER A 28 7.10 -16.75 -20.52
N ASP A 29 7.50 -15.67 -21.20
CA ASP A 29 7.22 -15.50 -22.64
C ASP A 29 8.48 -15.24 -23.49
N ALA A 30 9.68 -15.35 -22.90
CA ALA A 30 10.97 -14.99 -23.51
C ALA A 30 10.98 -13.59 -24.19
N SER A 31 10.06 -12.70 -23.80
CA SER A 31 9.87 -11.38 -24.37
C SER A 31 9.62 -10.37 -23.25
N VAL A 32 10.19 -9.18 -23.42
CA VAL A 32 10.01 -8.06 -22.49
C VAL A 32 8.80 -7.25 -22.98
N PRO A 33 7.76 -7.03 -22.15
CA PRO A 33 6.60 -6.26 -22.55
C PRO A 33 6.98 -4.85 -23.02
N ALA A 34 6.46 -4.42 -24.17
CA ALA A 34 6.79 -3.10 -24.76
C ALA A 34 6.43 -1.90 -23.85
N ASN A 35 5.52 -2.10 -22.89
CA ASN A 35 5.05 -1.11 -21.93
C ASN A 35 5.86 -1.08 -20.60
N ILE A 36 6.96 -1.82 -20.52
CA ILE A 36 7.79 -1.91 -19.30
C ILE A 36 8.41 -0.56 -18.90
N GLY A 37 8.80 0.25 -19.89
CA GLY A 37 9.46 1.55 -19.69
C GLY A 37 8.57 2.56 -18.94
N PRO A 38 7.36 2.86 -19.44
CA PRO A 38 6.41 3.73 -18.75
C PRO A 38 6.05 3.24 -17.34
N PHE A 39 5.90 1.93 -17.15
CA PHE A 39 5.61 1.34 -15.83
C PHE A 39 6.76 1.58 -14.83
N PHE A 40 8.00 1.26 -15.20
CA PHE A 40 9.15 1.53 -14.33
C PHE A 40 9.37 3.03 -14.11
N GLY A 41 9.13 3.86 -15.13
CA GLY A 41 9.14 5.31 -14.97
C GLY A 41 8.17 5.80 -13.90
N ALA A 42 6.93 5.31 -13.92
CA ALA A 42 5.92 5.64 -12.91
C ALA A 42 6.32 5.16 -11.50
N VAL A 43 6.88 3.95 -11.37
CA VAL A 43 7.38 3.42 -10.10
C VAL A 43 8.52 4.29 -9.57
N VAL A 44 9.51 4.64 -10.39
CA VAL A 44 10.63 5.51 -9.99
C VAL A 44 10.12 6.88 -9.52
N VAL A 45 9.18 7.49 -10.25
CA VAL A 45 8.56 8.76 -9.85
C VAL A 45 7.86 8.63 -8.50
N LEU A 46 7.12 7.54 -8.26
CA LEU A 46 6.45 7.29 -6.98
C LEU A 46 7.44 7.11 -5.83
N LEU A 47 8.54 6.37 -6.05
CA LEU A 47 9.57 6.14 -5.04
C LEU A 47 10.31 7.42 -4.67
N ILE A 48 10.69 8.21 -5.67
CA ILE A 48 11.32 9.52 -5.46
C ILE A 48 10.36 10.46 -4.75
N GLY A 49 9.09 10.50 -5.17
CA GLY A 49 8.04 11.29 -4.54
C GLY A 49 7.84 10.91 -3.07
N ALA A 50 7.75 9.62 -2.76
CA ALA A 50 7.64 9.12 -1.40
C ALA A 50 8.87 9.49 -0.55
N HIS A 51 10.09 9.25 -1.05
CA HIS A 51 11.32 9.62 -0.35
C HIS A 51 11.38 11.12 -0.04
N PHE A 52 11.03 11.94 -1.02
CA PHE A 52 11.01 13.40 -0.85
C PHE A 52 9.95 13.85 0.15
N ALA A 53 8.75 13.27 0.11
CA ALA A 53 7.69 13.52 1.07
C ALA A 53 8.14 13.15 2.49
N THR A 54 8.73 11.97 2.68
CA THR A 54 9.28 11.53 3.98
C THR A 54 10.36 12.48 4.47
N ARG A 55 11.27 12.91 3.59
CA ARG A 55 12.34 13.86 3.93
C ARG A 55 11.81 15.22 4.36
N ARG A 56 10.75 15.72 3.71
CA ARG A 56 10.15 17.03 3.97
C ARG A 56 9.21 17.02 5.19
N LEU A 57 8.38 16.00 5.31
CA LEU A 57 7.27 15.94 6.26
C LEU A 57 7.63 15.18 7.54
N ALA A 58 8.58 14.25 7.47
CA ALA A 58 8.99 13.41 8.60
C ALA A 58 10.54 13.31 8.70
N PRO A 59 11.25 14.44 8.94
CA PRO A 59 12.72 14.50 8.92
C PRO A 59 13.40 13.64 9.99
N ASN A 60 12.65 13.18 10.99
CA ASN A 60 13.13 12.30 12.07
C ASN A 60 12.70 10.83 11.91
N ALA A 61 11.96 10.48 10.85
CA ALA A 61 11.55 9.10 10.60
C ALA A 61 12.76 8.17 10.40
N ASP A 62 12.64 6.92 10.82
CA ASP A 62 13.64 5.90 10.57
C ASP A 62 13.87 5.71 9.05
N SER A 63 15.12 5.59 8.66
CA SER A 63 15.55 5.46 7.26
C SER A 63 15.35 4.07 6.69
N LEU A 64 14.95 3.07 7.48
CA LEU A 64 14.73 1.69 7.04
C LEU A 64 13.28 1.42 6.61
N LEU A 65 12.30 2.10 7.19
CA LEU A 65 10.87 1.77 7.01
C LEU A 65 10.40 1.95 5.56
N LEU A 66 10.73 3.08 4.93
CA LEU A 66 10.34 3.34 3.54
C LEU A 66 11.00 2.33 2.57
N PRO A 67 12.33 2.11 2.59
CA PRO A 67 12.95 1.09 1.73
C PRO A 67 12.36 -0.31 1.90
N LEU A 68 12.07 -0.74 3.12
CA LEU A 68 11.47 -2.05 3.38
C LEU A 68 10.06 -2.16 2.81
N ALA A 69 9.22 -1.14 3.02
CA ALA A 69 7.88 -1.10 2.45
C ALA A 69 7.92 -1.13 0.92
N VAL A 70 8.85 -0.40 0.31
CA VAL A 70 9.09 -0.38 -1.14
C VAL A 70 9.49 -1.77 -1.65
N LEU A 71 10.47 -2.40 -1.00
CA LEU A 71 10.95 -3.73 -1.38
C LEU A 71 9.82 -4.76 -1.32
N LEU A 72 9.08 -4.80 -0.20
CA LEU A 72 7.99 -5.75 0.00
C LEU A 72 6.84 -5.53 -0.99
N ASN A 73 6.42 -4.27 -1.20
CA ASN A 73 5.38 -3.95 -2.17
C ASN A 73 5.81 -4.32 -3.60
N GLY A 74 7.04 -4.00 -3.99
CA GLY A 74 7.57 -4.32 -5.31
C GLY A 74 7.73 -5.82 -5.55
N LEU A 75 8.21 -6.59 -4.57
CA LEU A 75 8.24 -8.04 -4.66
C LEU A 75 6.83 -8.64 -4.77
N GLY A 76 5.87 -8.13 -3.98
CA GLY A 76 4.47 -8.51 -4.10
C GLY A 76 3.89 -8.24 -5.49
N TYR A 77 4.22 -7.11 -6.10
CA TYR A 77 3.85 -6.80 -7.48
C TYR A 77 4.43 -7.82 -8.47
N VAL A 78 5.71 -8.16 -8.35
CA VAL A 78 6.36 -9.16 -9.21
C VAL A 78 5.70 -10.53 -9.08
N PHE A 79 5.30 -10.94 -7.88
CA PHE A 79 4.54 -12.18 -7.68
C PHE A 79 3.17 -12.14 -8.35
N ILE A 80 2.47 -11.01 -8.28
CA ILE A 80 1.18 -10.83 -8.97
C ILE A 80 1.36 -10.93 -10.49
N VAL A 81 2.41 -10.34 -11.05
CA VAL A 81 2.74 -10.47 -12.48
C VAL A 81 2.97 -11.94 -12.85
N ARG A 82 3.76 -12.68 -12.05
CA ARG A 82 3.97 -14.11 -12.27
C ARG A 82 2.65 -14.89 -12.28
N VAL A 83 1.82 -14.69 -11.26
CA VAL A 83 0.50 -15.34 -11.16
C VAL A 83 -0.42 -14.96 -12.32
N ALA A 84 -0.37 -13.70 -12.77
CA ALA A 84 -1.17 -13.22 -13.89
C ALA A 84 -0.81 -13.89 -15.23
N ASN A 85 0.45 -14.32 -15.38
CA ASN A 85 0.90 -15.08 -16.55
C ASN A 85 0.45 -16.54 -16.48
N ASP A 86 0.47 -17.15 -15.28
CA ASP A 86 0.19 -18.59 -15.11
C ASP A 86 -1.32 -18.91 -14.99
N VAL A 87 -2.14 -17.97 -14.52
CA VAL A 87 -3.56 -18.21 -14.17
C VAL A 87 -4.51 -17.53 -15.16
N LYS A 88 -5.40 -18.32 -15.78
CA LYS A 88 -6.46 -17.80 -16.65
C LYS A 88 -7.39 -16.86 -15.86
N GLY A 89 -7.62 -15.66 -16.41
CA GLY A 89 -8.47 -14.63 -15.80
C GLY A 89 -7.76 -13.68 -14.83
N ALA A 90 -6.45 -13.83 -14.61
CA ALA A 90 -5.67 -12.99 -13.69
C ALA A 90 -4.92 -11.83 -14.38
N LYS A 91 -5.10 -11.63 -15.70
CA LYS A 91 -4.34 -10.65 -16.50
C LYS A 91 -4.50 -9.19 -16.04
N ASP A 92 -5.62 -8.86 -15.41
CA ASP A 92 -5.91 -7.50 -14.93
C ASP A 92 -5.30 -7.20 -13.55
N LEU A 93 -4.86 -8.23 -12.81
CA LEU A 93 -4.36 -8.08 -11.44
C LEU A 93 -3.14 -7.15 -11.32
N PRO A 94 -2.13 -7.18 -12.22
CA PRO A 94 -1.00 -6.27 -12.13
C PRO A 94 -1.43 -4.80 -12.25
N GLY A 95 -2.34 -4.48 -13.17
CA GLY A 95 -2.87 -3.12 -13.32
C GLY A 95 -3.61 -2.64 -12.08
N LEU A 96 -4.44 -3.51 -11.49
CA LEU A 96 -5.12 -3.22 -10.22
C LEU A 96 -4.12 -3.00 -9.07
N GLN A 97 -3.07 -3.83 -8.97
CA GLN A 97 -2.03 -3.69 -7.94
C GLN A 97 -1.24 -2.39 -8.08
N ALA A 98 -0.95 -1.97 -9.31
CA ALA A 98 -0.31 -0.69 -9.58
C ALA A 98 -1.18 0.49 -9.08
N ASN A 99 -2.48 0.45 -9.37
CA ASN A 99 -3.43 1.46 -8.89
C ASN A 99 -3.54 1.49 -7.36
N TRP A 100 -3.56 0.32 -6.71
CA TRP A 100 -3.55 0.23 -5.24
C TRP A 100 -2.26 0.74 -4.63
N THR A 101 -1.13 0.51 -5.29
CA THR A 101 0.18 1.03 -4.85
C THR A 101 0.21 2.55 -4.96
N LEU A 102 -0.29 3.11 -6.07
CA LEU A 102 -0.44 4.57 -6.24
C LEU A 102 -1.32 5.16 -5.14
N LEU A 103 -2.51 4.60 -4.92
CA LEU A 103 -3.42 5.06 -3.87
C LEU A 103 -2.80 4.94 -2.47
N GLY A 104 -2.08 3.85 -2.21
CA GLY A 104 -1.38 3.63 -0.94
C GLY A 104 -0.27 4.65 -0.68
N VAL A 105 0.53 4.97 -1.70
CA VAL A 105 1.56 6.01 -1.61
C VAL A 105 0.94 7.39 -1.40
N MET A 106 -0.15 7.71 -2.12
CA MET A 106 -0.86 8.98 -1.89
C MET A 106 -1.43 9.05 -0.47
N ALA A 107 -2.04 7.98 0.03
CA ALA A 107 -2.54 7.91 1.41
C ALA A 107 -1.41 8.04 2.44
N TYR A 108 -0.26 7.41 2.20
CA TYR A 108 0.95 7.56 3.03
C TYR A 108 1.41 9.02 3.10
N VAL A 109 1.59 9.68 1.94
CA VAL A 109 2.02 11.08 1.87
C VAL A 109 1.00 12.01 2.51
N ALA A 110 -0.29 11.81 2.26
CA ALA A 110 -1.37 12.57 2.87
C ALA A 110 -1.37 12.41 4.41
N THR A 111 -1.12 11.20 4.91
CA THR A 111 -1.02 10.93 6.35
C THR A 111 0.13 11.70 6.98
N LEU A 112 1.33 11.68 6.37
CA LEU A 112 2.47 12.47 6.85
C LEU A 112 2.18 13.98 6.82
N PHE A 113 1.42 14.44 5.83
CA PHE A 113 1.08 15.85 5.69
C PHE A 113 0.08 16.33 6.74
N VAL A 114 -0.98 15.55 6.98
CA VAL A 114 -2.08 15.87 7.91
C VAL A 114 -1.65 15.63 9.36
N LEU A 115 -0.99 14.51 9.65
CA LEU A 115 -0.64 14.09 11.02
C LEU A 115 0.78 14.50 11.43
N ARG A 116 1.12 15.78 11.28
CA ARG A 116 2.44 16.30 11.71
C ARG A 116 2.71 16.17 13.20
N ARG A 117 1.64 16.13 14.01
CA ARG A 117 1.71 15.91 15.46
C ARG A 117 0.77 14.80 15.86
N VAL A 118 1.32 13.60 16.07
CA VAL A 118 0.56 12.39 16.42
C VAL A 118 -0.23 12.59 17.72
N ARG A 119 0.31 13.35 18.70
CA ARG A 119 -0.37 13.66 19.98
C ARG A 119 -1.70 14.42 19.84
N VAL A 120 -2.01 14.98 18.67
CA VAL A 120 -3.34 15.59 18.44
C VAL A 120 -4.44 14.53 18.46
N LEU A 121 -4.10 13.27 18.12
CA LEU A 121 -5.03 12.16 18.10
C LEU A 121 -5.55 11.80 19.52
N ASP A 122 -4.72 12.00 20.55
CA ASP A 122 -5.06 11.69 21.95
C ASP A 122 -6.32 12.43 22.42
N ARG A 123 -6.50 13.67 21.94
CA ARG A 123 -7.69 14.50 22.23
C ARG A 123 -8.98 13.85 21.72
N TYR A 124 -8.89 13.04 20.68
CA TYR A 124 -10.01 12.45 19.97
C TYR A 124 -10.12 10.93 20.20
N ARG A 125 -9.46 10.38 21.23
CA ARG A 125 -9.41 8.93 21.46
C ARG A 125 -10.78 8.25 21.46
N TYR A 126 -11.79 8.85 22.11
CA TYR A 126 -13.13 8.28 22.15
C TYR A 126 -13.88 8.38 20.82
N ILE A 127 -13.54 9.37 19.97
CA ILE A 127 -14.05 9.43 18.59
C ILE A 127 -13.46 8.28 17.78
N PHE A 128 -12.15 8.02 17.90
CA PHE A 128 -11.52 6.88 17.25
C PHE A 128 -12.05 5.54 17.76
N MET A 129 -12.36 5.41 19.06
CA MET A 129 -13.05 4.25 19.61
C MET A 129 -14.42 4.05 18.96
N ALA A 130 -15.24 5.10 18.93
CA ALA A 130 -16.59 5.04 18.34
C ALA A 130 -16.54 4.70 16.84
N ILE A 131 -15.61 5.29 16.09
CA ILE A 131 -15.37 4.97 14.68
C ILE A 131 -14.93 3.51 14.53
N GLY A 132 -13.97 3.05 15.35
CA GLY A 132 -13.46 1.69 15.29
C GLY A 132 -14.54 0.63 15.55
N VAL A 133 -15.30 0.81 16.63
CA VAL A 133 -16.44 -0.08 16.96
C VAL A 133 -17.51 0.00 15.88
N GLY A 134 -17.86 1.20 15.41
CA GLY A 134 -18.83 1.39 14.33
C GLY A 134 -18.44 0.66 13.05
N LEU A 135 -17.16 0.76 12.66
CA LEU A 135 -16.64 0.06 11.48
C LEU A 135 -16.65 -1.47 11.64
N LEU A 136 -16.40 -2.00 12.83
CA LEU A 136 -16.50 -3.45 13.10
C LEU A 136 -17.95 -3.96 13.00
N LEU A 137 -18.91 -3.14 13.40
CA LEU A 137 -20.34 -3.47 13.31
C LEU A 137 -20.92 -3.24 11.92
N MET A 138 -20.28 -2.40 11.09
CA MET A 138 -20.78 -2.00 9.77
C MET A 138 -21.11 -3.19 8.83
N PRO A 139 -20.32 -4.29 8.75
CA PRO A 139 -20.68 -5.45 7.94
C PRO A 139 -21.92 -6.20 8.42
N LEU A 140 -22.33 -6.02 9.68
CA LEU A 140 -23.54 -6.63 10.24
C LEU A 140 -24.81 -5.86 9.86
N THR A 141 -24.68 -4.60 9.44
CA THR A 141 -25.80 -3.78 9.00
C THR A 141 -26.48 -4.41 7.76
N PRO A 142 -27.80 -4.68 7.83
CA PRO A 142 -28.54 -5.23 6.70
C PRO A 142 -28.37 -4.38 5.43
N GLY A 143 -28.07 -5.04 4.31
CA GLY A 143 -27.90 -4.37 3.01
C GLY A 143 -26.47 -3.87 2.70
N LEU A 144 -25.59 -3.72 3.70
CA LEU A 144 -24.21 -3.25 3.50
C LEU A 144 -23.19 -4.39 3.43
N GLY A 145 -23.31 -5.38 4.31
CA GLY A 145 -22.40 -6.50 4.39
C GLY A 145 -22.51 -7.47 3.21
N ARG A 146 -21.36 -7.92 2.72
CA ARG A 146 -21.24 -8.97 1.68
C ARG A 146 -20.56 -10.20 2.25
N THR A 147 -21.16 -11.36 1.96
CA THR A 147 -20.55 -12.66 2.27
C THR A 147 -19.60 -13.03 1.14
N VAL A 148 -18.31 -13.11 1.45
CA VAL A 148 -17.26 -13.59 0.54
C VAL A 148 -16.64 -14.81 1.21
N SER A 149 -16.58 -15.94 0.49
CA SER A 149 -16.02 -17.20 1.01
C SER A 149 -16.60 -17.63 2.37
N GLY A 150 -17.90 -17.44 2.57
CA GLY A 150 -18.60 -17.81 3.80
C GLY A 150 -18.51 -16.79 4.95
N ALA A 151 -17.70 -15.74 4.83
CA ALA A 151 -17.53 -14.70 5.86
C ALA A 151 -18.18 -13.37 5.44
N ARG A 152 -18.96 -12.75 6.34
CA ARG A 152 -19.57 -11.42 6.13
C ARG A 152 -18.74 -10.32 6.80
N ILE A 153 -17.64 -9.96 6.16
CA ILE A 153 -16.69 -8.94 6.66
C ILE A 153 -16.39 -7.82 5.66
N TRP A 154 -16.88 -7.97 4.42
CA TRP A 154 -16.63 -7.03 3.33
C TRP A 154 -17.82 -6.12 3.10
N ILE A 155 -17.54 -4.88 2.68
CA ILE A 155 -18.55 -3.92 2.22
C ILE A 155 -18.18 -3.45 0.82
N ARG A 156 -19.19 -3.25 -0.02
CA ARG A 156 -19.04 -2.65 -1.34
C ARG A 156 -19.72 -1.28 -1.36
N PHE A 157 -18.94 -0.23 -1.60
CA PHE A 157 -19.44 1.13 -1.70
C PHE A 157 -18.86 1.82 -2.94
N ALA A 158 -19.73 2.45 -3.74
CA ALA A 158 -19.34 3.18 -4.96
C ALA A 158 -18.40 2.39 -5.90
N GLY A 159 -18.62 1.08 -6.06
CA GLY A 159 -17.81 0.21 -6.92
C GLY A 159 -16.53 -0.34 -6.27
N LEU A 160 -16.09 0.22 -5.14
CA LEU A 160 -14.95 -0.26 -4.37
C LEU A 160 -15.38 -1.28 -3.31
N SER A 161 -14.58 -2.32 -3.14
CA SER A 161 -14.75 -3.31 -2.07
C SER A 161 -13.62 -3.12 -1.07
N PHE A 162 -13.93 -2.94 0.20
CA PHE A 162 -12.93 -2.86 1.26
C PHE A 162 -13.43 -3.55 2.53
N GLN A 163 -12.48 -3.85 3.42
CA GLN A 163 -12.77 -4.45 4.71
C GLN A 163 -12.73 -3.36 5.80
N PRO A 164 -13.89 -2.94 6.34
CA PRO A 164 -13.95 -1.90 7.38
C PRO A 164 -13.08 -2.23 8.59
N GLY A 165 -12.91 -3.52 8.89
CA GLY A 165 -12.06 -4.00 9.98
C GLY A 165 -10.60 -3.56 9.87
N GLU A 166 -10.06 -3.35 8.66
CA GLU A 166 -8.69 -2.84 8.48
C GLU A 166 -8.54 -1.42 9.03
N ILE A 167 -9.51 -0.55 8.71
CA ILE A 167 -9.55 0.83 9.22
C ILE A 167 -9.87 0.83 10.71
N ALA A 168 -10.76 -0.06 11.15
CA ALA A 168 -11.10 -0.21 12.57
C ALA A 168 -9.88 -0.54 13.42
N LYS A 169 -8.98 -1.43 12.96
CA LYS A 169 -7.73 -1.75 13.67
C LYS A 169 -6.88 -0.50 13.91
N ILE A 170 -6.75 0.39 12.92
CA ILE A 170 -5.99 1.64 13.07
C ILE A 170 -6.68 2.56 14.07
N ALA A 171 -8.00 2.75 13.96
CA ALA A 171 -8.76 3.61 14.87
C ALA A 171 -8.69 3.12 16.33
N LEU A 172 -8.85 1.81 16.54
CA LEU A 172 -8.73 1.21 17.87
C LEU A 172 -7.29 1.26 18.41
N ALA A 173 -6.28 1.09 17.56
CA ALA A 173 -4.88 1.25 17.97
C ALA A 173 -4.60 2.68 18.46
N ILE A 174 -5.16 3.71 17.79
CA ILE A 174 -5.07 5.09 18.26
C ILE A 174 -5.74 5.24 19.62
N PHE A 175 -6.96 4.71 19.79
CA PHE A 175 -7.67 4.77 21.06
C PHE A 175 -6.89 4.12 22.21
N PHE A 176 -6.38 2.90 22.02
CA PHE A 176 -5.64 2.19 23.07
C PHE A 176 -4.27 2.80 23.38
N ALA A 177 -3.67 3.52 22.43
CA ALA A 177 -2.39 4.20 22.61
C ALA A 177 -2.50 5.59 23.27
N SER A 178 -3.72 6.12 23.45
CA SER A 178 -4.02 7.48 23.96
C SER A 178 -4.45 7.50 25.43
#